data_AF-A0A9W4WB44-F1
#
_entry.id   AF-A0A9W4WB44-F1
#
_cell.length_a   1.000
_cell.length_b   1.000
_cell.length_c   1.000
_cell.angle_alpha   90.00
_cell.angle_beta   90.00
_cell.angle_gamma   90.00
#
_symmetry.space_group_name_H-M   'P 1'
#
loop_
_entity.id
_entity.type
_entity.pdbx_description
1 polymer ?
#
loop_
_entity_poly.entity_id
_entity_poly.type
_entity_poly.pdbx_seq_one_letter_code
_entity_poly.pdbx_strand_id
1 'polypeptide(L)'
;MMVVRNLLEKEGVAVGPAAAPMLTGEPGLAKSCYDGVSVEKGREGWPAAAPGPILALMPLHLLKLCVGAESIGDLEEWIAERQAQRRARGEPAEQLHTTRMVPKKIEDILDGGSLYWVIKGQISARQRLTDIRPFTDAEGIGRCHLVMEPVVVPVEPRPFRPFQGWRYLQAKDAPRDLADHGGDLSEMPEELRRELAGLGLL
;
A
#
# COMPACT_ATOMS: atom_id res chain seq x y z
N MET A 1 -0.55 13.45 27.17
CA MET A 1 0.54 14.29 26.62
C MET A 1 1.50 13.37 25.88
N MET A 2 1.89 13.49 24.61
CA MET A 2 1.83 14.58 23.64
C MET A 2 2.45 14.07 22.31
N VAL A 3 1.81 13.14 21.57
CA VAL A 3 2.36 12.70 20.25
C VAL A 3 1.30 12.43 19.15
N VAL A 4 0.00 12.61 19.40
CA VAL A 4 -1.04 12.50 18.34
C VAL A 4 -1.99 13.71 18.35
N ARG A 5 -1.41 14.90 18.52
CA ARG A 5 -2.05 16.18 18.22
C ARG A 5 -1.01 17.04 17.51
N ASN A 6 -0.80 16.82 16.21
CA ASN A 6 -0.19 17.83 15.32
C ASN A 6 -0.13 17.39 13.86
N LEU A 7 -1.27 17.03 13.26
CA LEU A 7 -1.31 16.93 11.79
C LEU A 7 -2.69 17.19 11.19
N LEU A 8 -3.54 17.99 11.86
CA LEU A 8 -4.92 18.25 11.42
C LEU A 8 -5.36 19.72 11.55
N GLU A 9 -4.45 20.68 11.52
CA GLU A 9 -4.81 22.09 11.42
C GLU A 9 -3.83 22.84 10.54
N LYS A 10 -4.13 22.84 9.23
CA LYS A 10 -4.09 24.00 8.32
C LYS A 10 -4.35 23.51 6.90
N GLU A 11 -4.58 24.46 6.00
CA GLU A 11 -4.92 24.31 4.58
C GLU A 11 -6.44 24.30 4.30
N GLY A 12 -7.05 25.48 4.46
CA GLY A 12 -8.14 25.88 3.58
C GLY A 12 -7.56 26.18 2.20
N VAL A 13 -8.08 25.54 1.15
CA VAL A 13 -7.72 25.83 -0.23
C VAL A 13 -8.99 26.12 -1.01
N ALA A 14 -9.11 27.39 -1.41
CA ALA A 14 -10.03 27.85 -2.44
C ALA A 14 -9.50 27.42 -3.82
N VAL A 15 -10.35 26.82 -4.64
CA VAL A 15 -10.04 26.45 -6.03
C VAL A 15 -10.74 27.45 -6.96
N GLY A 16 -9.94 28.27 -7.66
CA GLY A 16 -10.39 29.07 -8.81
C GLY A 16 -10.01 28.38 -10.13
N PRO A 17 -10.75 28.59 -11.24
CA PRO A 17 -10.61 27.80 -12.46
C PRO A 17 -9.58 28.39 -13.44
N ALA A 18 -8.84 27.52 -14.14
CA ALA A 18 -7.99 27.89 -15.27
C ALA A 18 -8.58 27.35 -16.58
N ALA A 19 -8.82 28.27 -17.51
CA ALA A 19 -9.34 28.03 -18.86
C ALA A 19 -8.22 27.65 -19.85
N ALA A 20 -8.60 26.91 -20.90
CA ALA A 20 -7.80 26.57 -22.08
C ALA A 20 -7.52 27.81 -22.98
N PRO A 21 -6.66 27.72 -24.01
CA PRO A 21 -7.17 27.26 -25.31
C PRO A 21 -6.20 26.46 -26.21
N MET A 22 -6.83 25.83 -27.21
CA MET A 22 -6.29 25.11 -28.36
C MET A 22 -5.42 25.97 -29.29
N LEU A 23 -4.44 25.36 -29.97
CA LEU A 23 -3.99 25.79 -31.30
C LEU A 23 -3.59 24.59 -32.19
N THR A 24 -4.02 24.72 -33.44
CA THR A 24 -3.95 23.84 -34.62
C THR A 24 -2.60 23.90 -35.35
N GLY A 25 -2.21 22.83 -36.07
CA GLY A 25 -1.24 22.92 -37.18
C GLY A 25 -0.62 21.60 -37.64
N GLU A 26 -1.12 21.02 -38.74
CA GLU A 26 -0.44 20.05 -39.62
C GLU A 26 0.21 20.77 -40.83
N PRO A 27 0.88 20.10 -41.80
CA PRO A 27 2.03 19.19 -41.71
C PRO A 27 3.16 19.61 -42.72
N GLY A 28 4.38 19.06 -42.58
CA GLY A 28 5.52 19.43 -43.44
C GLY A 28 6.52 18.30 -43.72
N LEU A 29 6.52 17.85 -44.98
CA LEU A 29 7.29 16.81 -45.64
C LEU A 29 8.82 17.07 -45.69
N ALA A 30 9.65 16.05 -45.43
CA ALA A 30 11.00 15.94 -46.01
C ALA A 30 11.42 14.48 -46.25
N LYS A 31 11.96 14.28 -47.45
CA LYS A 31 12.29 13.05 -48.19
C LYS A 31 13.48 12.25 -47.60
N SER A 32 13.36 10.92 -47.56
CA SER A 32 14.04 9.92 -48.42
C SER A 32 15.57 9.99 -48.44
N CYS A 33 16.22 8.87 -48.07
CA CYS A 33 17.40 8.26 -48.72
C CYS A 33 17.67 6.93 -47.99
N TYR A 34 17.46 5.78 -48.61
CA TYR A 34 18.49 4.74 -48.78
C TYR A 34 17.87 3.49 -49.43
N ASP A 35 18.44 3.25 -50.61
CA ASP A 35 18.44 2.15 -51.55
C ASP A 35 17.85 0.79 -51.13
N GLY A 36 17.10 0.25 -52.09
CA GLY A 36 16.58 -1.09 -52.08
C GLY A 36 17.68 -2.14 -52.22
N VAL A 37 17.56 -3.18 -51.40
CA VAL A 37 18.01 -4.53 -51.73
C VAL A 37 16.82 -5.45 -51.45
N SER A 38 16.23 -5.96 -52.52
CA SER A 38 15.31 -7.09 -52.45
C SER A 38 16.15 -8.35 -52.26
N VAL A 39 15.97 -9.05 -51.14
CA VAL A 39 16.40 -10.45 -50.98
C VAL A 39 15.19 -11.27 -50.54
N GLU A 40 15.05 -12.39 -51.22
CA GLU A 40 13.87 -13.24 -51.31
C GLU A 40 13.58 -14.06 -50.04
N LYS A 41 12.35 -14.57 -50.01
CA LYS A 41 11.77 -15.49 -49.02
C LYS A 41 12.71 -16.66 -48.66
N GLY A 42 12.93 -16.82 -47.36
CA GLY A 42 13.31 -18.08 -46.71
C GLY A 42 12.68 -18.12 -45.32
N ARG A 43 11.40 -18.50 -45.23
CA ARG A 43 10.72 -18.78 -43.96
C ARG A 43 11.22 -20.13 -43.44
N GLU A 44 12.23 -20.11 -42.59
CA GLU A 44 12.45 -21.18 -41.61
C GLU A 44 12.17 -20.61 -40.22
N GLY A 45 11.19 -21.24 -39.56
CA GLY A 45 10.54 -20.73 -38.37
C GLY A 45 11.48 -20.67 -37.18
N TRP A 46 11.68 -19.46 -36.67
CA TRP A 46 11.96 -19.30 -35.25
C TRP A 46 10.66 -19.57 -34.50
N PRO A 47 10.58 -20.54 -33.57
CA PRO A 47 9.37 -20.71 -32.80
C PRO A 47 9.12 -19.41 -32.02
N ALA A 48 7.91 -18.87 -32.16
CA ALA A 48 7.42 -17.84 -31.25
C ALA A 48 7.69 -18.35 -29.83
N ALA A 49 8.54 -17.63 -29.10
CA ALA A 49 8.81 -17.95 -27.71
C ALA A 49 7.46 -18.05 -27.01
N ALA A 50 7.10 -19.26 -26.56
CA ALA A 50 5.96 -19.43 -25.68
C ALA A 50 6.12 -18.42 -24.54
N PRO A 51 5.06 -17.72 -24.11
CA PRO A 51 5.16 -16.91 -22.90
C PRO A 51 5.68 -17.85 -21.81
N GLY A 52 6.87 -17.54 -21.30
CA GLY A 52 7.44 -18.24 -20.16
C GLY A 52 6.40 -18.26 -19.04
N PRO A 53 6.52 -19.19 -18.08
CA PRO A 53 5.56 -19.25 -16.98
C PRO A 53 5.43 -17.84 -16.42
N ILE A 54 4.19 -17.35 -16.33
CA ILE A 54 3.86 -16.17 -15.54
C ILE A 54 4.32 -16.57 -14.14
N LEU A 55 5.54 -16.18 -13.79
CA LEU A 55 6.01 -16.25 -12.42
C LEU A 55 4.99 -15.36 -11.72
N ALA A 56 4.04 -15.98 -11.03
CA ALA A 56 3.14 -15.29 -10.13
C ALA A 56 4.07 -14.56 -9.16
N LEU A 57 4.31 -13.28 -9.44
CA LEU A 57 5.10 -12.41 -8.58
C LEU A 57 4.33 -12.41 -7.28
N MET A 58 4.88 -13.07 -6.26
CA MET A 58 4.20 -13.13 -5.00
C MET A 58 4.12 -11.70 -4.43
N PRO A 59 2.95 -11.28 -3.95
CA PRO A 59 2.70 -9.89 -3.58
C PRO A 59 3.74 -9.39 -2.58
N LEU A 60 4.23 -8.16 -2.77
CA LEU A 60 5.13 -7.54 -1.82
C LEU A 60 4.32 -6.77 -0.78
N HIS A 61 4.56 -7.05 0.50
CA HIS A 61 3.87 -6.40 1.58
C HIS A 61 4.76 -5.35 2.27
N LEU A 62 4.12 -4.48 3.04
CA LEU A 62 4.78 -3.51 3.90
C LEU A 62 4.54 -3.87 5.36
N LEU A 63 5.53 -3.62 6.21
CA LEU A 63 5.43 -3.66 7.67
C LEU A 63 5.55 -2.26 8.23
N LYS A 64 4.72 -1.93 9.22
CA LYS A 64 4.77 -0.64 9.90
C LYS A 64 4.36 -0.75 11.37
N LEU A 65 5.06 0.01 12.23
CA LEU A 65 4.65 0.14 13.63
C LEU A 65 3.36 0.96 13.75
N CYS A 66 2.38 0.41 14.46
CA CYS A 66 1.17 1.13 14.86
C CYS A 66 1.42 1.79 16.22
N VAL A 67 2.00 2.99 16.21
CA VAL A 67 2.38 3.68 17.44
C VAL A 67 1.14 4.20 18.17
N GLY A 68 1.02 3.85 19.46
CA GLY A 68 -0.05 4.29 20.34
C GLY A 68 -1.24 3.33 20.44
N ALA A 69 -1.36 2.36 19.53
CA ALA A 69 -2.38 1.32 19.63
C ALA A 69 -1.89 0.22 20.58
N GLU A 70 -2.78 -0.24 21.45
CA GLU A 70 -2.56 -1.33 22.39
C GLU A 70 -3.23 -2.63 21.95
N SER A 71 -4.27 -2.51 21.12
CA SER A 71 -5.04 -3.60 20.54
C SER A 71 -5.36 -3.38 19.05
N ILE A 72 -5.86 -4.41 18.37
CA ILE A 72 -6.45 -4.29 17.04
C ILE A 72 -7.70 -3.38 17.10
N GLY A 73 -8.49 -3.49 18.18
CA GLY A 73 -9.69 -2.68 18.39
C GLY A 73 -9.41 -1.18 18.41
N ASP A 74 -8.30 -0.75 19.01
CA ASP A 74 -7.92 0.67 19.03
C ASP A 74 -7.69 1.19 17.60
N LEU A 75 -7.04 0.39 16.75
CA LEU A 75 -6.82 0.73 15.35
C LEU A 75 -8.15 0.85 14.59
N GLU A 76 -9.07 -0.10 14.80
CA GLU A 76 -10.40 -0.10 14.20
C GLU A 76 -11.21 1.14 14.63
N GLU A 77 -11.19 1.47 15.93
CA GLU A 77 -11.86 2.66 16.47
C GLU A 77 -11.31 3.94 15.83
N TRP A 78 -9.98 4.07 15.73
CA TRP A 78 -9.37 5.23 15.07
C TRP A 78 -9.68 5.32 13.57
N ILE A 79 -9.87 4.19 12.91
CA ILE A 79 -10.33 4.16 11.51
C ILE A 79 -11.77 4.66 11.45
N ALA A 80 -12.66 4.11 12.29
CA ALA A 80 -14.07 4.49 12.34
C ALA A 80 -14.25 5.98 12.63
N GLU A 81 -13.51 6.52 13.61
CA GLU A 81 -13.55 7.94 13.97
C GLU A 81 -13.09 8.82 12.79
N ARG A 82 -11.95 8.51 12.17
CA ARG A 82 -11.45 9.27 11.01
C ARG A 82 -12.43 9.22 9.84
N GLN A 83 -13.05 8.08 9.58
CA GLN A 83 -14.06 7.92 8.54
C GLN A 83 -15.30 8.77 8.83
N ALA A 84 -15.77 8.79 10.09
CA ALA A 84 -16.89 9.62 10.51
C ALA A 84 -16.58 11.11 10.34
N GLN A 85 -15.39 11.56 10.75
CA GLN A 85 -14.94 12.95 10.60
C GLN A 85 -14.87 13.38 9.12
N ARG A 86 -14.34 12.54 8.23
CA ARG A 86 -14.30 12.81 6.78
C ARG A 86 -15.70 12.94 6.19
N ARG A 87 -16.59 12.01 6.52
CA ARG A 87 -18.01 12.06 6.08
C ARG A 87 -18.70 13.33 6.56
N ALA A 88 -18.46 13.75 7.80
CA ALA A 88 -19.02 14.99 8.35
C ALA A 88 -18.55 16.24 7.60
N ARG A 89 -17.35 16.20 7.00
CA ARG A 89 -16.81 17.27 6.14
C ARG A 89 -17.21 17.14 4.66
N GLY A 90 -17.98 16.11 4.29
CA GLY A 90 -18.33 15.83 2.89
C GLY A 90 -17.15 15.33 2.05
N GLU A 91 -16.07 14.89 2.68
CA GLU A 91 -14.90 14.33 2.00
C GLU A 91 -15.10 12.83 1.71
N PRO A 92 -14.44 12.29 0.67
CA PRO A 92 -14.33 10.84 0.50
C PRO A 92 -13.78 10.18 1.76
N ALA A 93 -14.48 9.14 2.22
CA ALA A 93 -14.10 8.35 3.39
C ALA A 93 -12.98 7.35 3.01
N GLU A 94 -11.83 7.86 2.60
CA GLU A 94 -10.63 7.07 2.32
C GLU A 94 -9.83 6.83 3.60
N GLN A 95 -9.38 5.58 3.78
CA GLN A 95 -8.45 5.22 4.85
C GLN A 95 -7.01 5.50 4.38
N LEU A 96 -6.43 6.55 4.94
CA LEU A 96 -5.11 7.06 4.57
C LEU A 96 -4.14 6.98 5.75
N HIS A 97 -2.92 6.50 5.48
CA HIS A 97 -1.80 6.62 6.39
C HIS A 97 -0.67 7.45 5.77
N THR A 98 -0.36 8.60 6.37
CA THR A 98 0.72 9.47 5.88
C THR A 98 2.08 9.01 6.38
N THR A 99 3.06 8.92 5.49
CA THR A 99 4.46 8.65 5.84
C THR A 99 5.44 9.49 5.03
N ARG A 100 6.59 9.82 5.62
CA ARG A 100 7.64 10.63 4.95
C ARG A 100 8.45 9.84 3.92
N MET A 101 8.59 8.53 4.11
CA MET A 101 9.38 7.69 3.20
C MET A 101 8.46 7.01 2.20
N VAL A 102 8.70 7.21 0.91
CA VAL A 102 7.91 6.60 -0.17
C VAL A 102 8.45 5.20 -0.49
N PRO A 103 7.62 4.15 -0.51
CA PRO A 103 8.00 2.84 -1.01
C PRO A 103 8.53 2.92 -2.44
N LYS A 104 9.62 2.19 -2.74
CA LYS A 104 10.25 2.22 -4.07
C LYS A 104 9.62 1.23 -5.04
N LYS A 105 9.07 0.14 -4.53
CA LYS A 105 8.51 -0.96 -5.31
C LYS A 105 6.98 -0.87 -5.34
N ILE A 106 6.44 0.24 -5.83
CA ILE A 106 5.00 0.53 -5.75
C ILE A 106 4.19 -0.52 -6.51
N GLU A 107 4.60 -0.86 -7.74
CA GLU A 107 3.90 -1.84 -8.58
C GLU A 107 3.83 -3.22 -7.89
N ASP A 108 4.95 -3.75 -7.39
CA ASP A 108 5.00 -5.02 -6.64
C ASP A 108 4.09 -5.02 -5.39
N ILE A 109 3.87 -3.85 -4.78
CA ILE A 109 3.02 -3.70 -3.59
C ILE A 109 1.54 -3.59 -3.98
N LEU A 110 1.23 -2.89 -5.07
CA LEU A 110 -0.15 -2.72 -5.52
C LEU A 110 -0.70 -3.96 -6.24
N ASP A 111 0.18 -4.88 -6.65
CA ASP A 111 -0.17 -6.22 -7.14
C ASP A 111 -0.60 -7.17 -5.99
N GLY A 112 -1.62 -6.76 -5.22
CA GLY A 112 -2.20 -7.57 -4.14
C GLY A 112 -1.50 -7.49 -2.78
N GLY A 113 -0.59 -6.53 -2.59
CA GLY A 113 0.09 -6.31 -1.31
C GLY A 113 -0.82 -5.75 -0.21
N SER A 114 -0.26 -5.72 1.00
CA SER A 114 -0.96 -5.29 2.21
C SER A 114 0.01 -4.58 3.14
N LEU A 115 -0.50 -3.69 3.98
CA LEU A 115 0.22 -3.13 5.11
C LEU A 115 -0.05 -3.98 6.35
N TYR A 116 0.99 -4.54 6.92
CA TYR A 116 0.97 -5.29 8.18
C TYR A 116 1.36 -4.37 9.33
N TRP A 117 0.52 -4.39 10.36
CA TRP A 117 0.65 -3.56 11.54
C TRP A 117 1.36 -4.32 12.65
N VAL A 118 2.40 -3.69 13.18
CA VAL A 118 3.06 -4.14 14.41
C VAL A 118 2.46 -3.38 15.59
N ILE A 119 1.74 -4.08 16.46
CA ILE A 119 1.07 -3.57 17.66
C ILE A 119 1.74 -4.24 18.87
N LYS A 120 2.16 -3.45 19.87
CA LYS A 120 2.85 -3.93 21.08
C LYS A 120 3.97 -4.96 20.82
N GLY A 121 4.75 -4.75 19.74
CA GLY A 121 5.90 -5.60 19.39
C GLY A 121 5.56 -6.90 18.67
N GLN A 122 4.33 -7.07 18.18
CA GLN A 122 3.94 -8.21 17.36
C GLN A 122 3.24 -7.76 16.09
N ILE A 123 3.44 -8.47 14.98
CA ILE A 123 2.60 -8.35 13.79
C ILE A 123 1.24 -8.94 14.15
N SER A 124 0.17 -8.14 14.12
CA SER A 124 -1.14 -8.58 14.64
C SER A 124 -2.30 -8.37 13.68
N ALA A 125 -2.17 -7.46 12.71
CA ALA A 125 -3.20 -7.23 11.72
C ALA A 125 -2.62 -6.80 10.37
N ARG A 126 -3.43 -6.90 9.32
CA ARG A 126 -3.13 -6.34 7.99
C ARG A 126 -4.30 -5.55 7.42
N GLN A 127 -3.99 -4.64 6.52
CA GLN A 127 -4.96 -3.94 5.67
C GLN A 127 -4.49 -3.99 4.22
N ARG A 128 -5.41 -4.23 3.28
CA ARG A 128 -5.08 -4.26 1.86
C ARG A 128 -4.70 -2.86 1.37
N LEU A 129 -3.59 -2.75 0.66
CA LEU A 129 -3.16 -1.50 0.03
C LEU A 129 -3.86 -1.37 -1.32
N THR A 130 -4.49 -0.22 -1.56
CA THR A 130 -5.21 0.06 -2.80
C THR A 130 -4.47 1.07 -3.67
N ASP A 131 -3.67 1.96 -3.07
CA ASP A 131 -2.92 2.98 -3.79
C ASP A 131 -1.77 3.53 -2.91
N ILE A 132 -0.75 4.11 -3.54
CA ILE A 132 0.35 4.83 -2.89
C ILE A 132 0.51 6.16 -3.61
N ARG A 133 0.19 7.25 -2.92
CA ARG A 133 0.15 8.61 -3.50
C ARG A 133 1.24 9.50 -2.90
N PRO A 134 2.39 9.69 -3.58
CA PRO A 134 3.39 10.66 -3.17
C PRO A 134 2.85 12.09 -3.31
N PHE A 135 3.21 12.96 -2.39
CA PHE A 135 2.89 14.39 -2.45
C PHE A 135 3.97 15.20 -1.72
N THR A 136 4.03 16.48 -2.03
CA THR A 136 4.83 17.46 -1.27
C THR A 136 3.87 18.30 -0.44
N ASP A 137 4.14 18.43 0.85
CA ASP A 137 3.30 19.27 1.72
C ASP A 137 3.59 20.77 1.55
N ALA A 138 2.84 21.61 2.26
CA ALA A 138 3.03 23.06 2.25
C ALA A 138 4.41 23.50 2.77
N GLU A 139 5.13 22.64 3.49
CA GLU A 139 6.48 22.88 4.01
C GLU A 139 7.58 22.43 3.02
N GLY A 140 7.22 21.93 1.84
CA GLY A 140 8.18 21.43 0.85
C GLY A 140 8.75 20.04 1.17
N ILE A 141 8.19 19.33 2.15
CA ILE A 141 8.61 18.01 2.59
C ILE A 141 7.87 16.94 1.79
N GLY A 142 8.63 16.11 1.09
CA GLY A 142 8.12 14.92 0.41
C GLY A 142 7.51 13.92 1.38
N ARG A 143 6.28 13.50 1.10
CA ARG A 143 5.49 12.51 1.85
C ARG A 143 4.75 11.60 0.87
N CYS A 144 4.11 10.58 1.40
CA CYS A 144 3.11 9.81 0.66
C CYS A 144 1.96 9.41 1.55
N HIS A 145 0.80 9.25 0.93
CA HIS A 145 -0.34 8.56 1.51
C HIS A 145 -0.29 7.09 1.08
N LEU A 146 -0.29 6.19 2.07
CA LEU A 146 -0.64 4.79 1.88
C LEU A 146 -2.15 4.71 1.95
N VAL A 147 -2.80 4.41 0.83
CA VAL A 147 -4.26 4.28 0.73
C VAL A 147 -4.60 2.81 0.94
N MET A 148 -5.51 2.55 1.86
CA MET A 148 -5.89 1.18 2.24
C MET A 148 -7.40 1.02 2.26
N GLU A 149 -7.82 -0.24 2.22
CA GLU A 149 -9.18 -0.60 2.61
C GLU A 149 -9.38 -0.33 4.11
N PRO A 150 -10.58 0.12 4.54
CA PRO A 150 -10.86 0.42 5.94
C PRO A 150 -10.98 -0.83 6.81
N VAL A 151 -11.01 -2.02 6.20
CA VAL A 151 -11.14 -3.30 6.91
C VAL A 151 -9.78 -3.70 7.50
N VAL A 152 -9.77 -4.00 8.79
CA VAL A 152 -8.61 -4.54 9.50
C VAL A 152 -8.78 -6.04 9.60
N VAL A 153 -7.82 -6.80 9.07
CA VAL A 153 -7.84 -8.26 9.09
C VAL A 153 -6.85 -8.74 10.16
N PRO A 154 -7.32 -9.40 11.24
CA PRO A 154 -6.43 -10.00 12.23
C PRO A 154 -5.58 -11.13 11.62
N VAL A 155 -4.30 -11.18 11.98
CA VAL A 155 -3.36 -12.20 11.52
C VAL A 155 -2.74 -12.93 12.70
N GLU A 156 -2.18 -14.12 12.45
CA GLU A 156 -1.42 -14.88 13.44
C GLU A 156 -0.36 -13.98 14.10
N PRO A 157 -0.43 -13.77 15.44
CA PRO A 157 0.49 -12.87 16.10
C PRO A 157 1.91 -13.41 16.01
N ARG A 158 2.85 -12.58 15.53
CA ARG A 158 4.27 -12.95 15.47
C ARG A 158 5.16 -11.86 16.04
N PRO A 159 6.07 -12.19 16.98
CA PRO A 159 7.02 -11.23 17.53
C PRO A 159 7.83 -10.51 16.44
N PHE A 160 7.96 -9.19 16.58
CA PHE A 160 8.73 -8.37 15.65
C PHE A 160 9.47 -7.24 16.37
N ARG A 161 10.76 -7.09 16.05
CA ARG A 161 11.59 -6.06 16.68
C ARG A 161 11.16 -4.65 16.23
N PRO A 162 11.15 -3.65 17.13
CA PRO A 162 10.89 -2.26 16.74
C PRO A 162 11.83 -1.77 15.64
N PHE A 163 11.30 -0.96 14.72
CA PHE A 163 12.04 -0.34 13.63
C PHE A 163 11.49 1.03 13.28
N GLN A 164 12.30 1.85 12.60
CA GLN A 164 11.86 3.16 12.13
C GLN A 164 11.31 3.07 10.71
N GLY A 165 10.14 3.70 10.48
CA GLY A 165 9.58 3.88 9.16
C GLY A 165 8.68 2.73 8.71
N TRP A 166 9.08 2.05 7.63
CA TRP A 166 8.44 0.83 7.11
C TRP A 166 9.51 -0.16 6.64
N ARG A 167 9.13 -1.43 6.47
CA ARG A 167 9.98 -2.50 5.93
C ARG A 167 9.21 -3.28 4.88
N TYR A 168 9.92 -3.88 3.93
CA TYR A 168 9.30 -4.87 3.05
C TYR A 168 9.08 -6.18 3.80
N LEU A 169 8.00 -6.85 3.46
CA LEU A 169 7.65 -8.19 3.93
C LEU A 169 7.30 -9.04 2.71
N GLN A 170 8.05 -10.12 2.49
CA GLN A 170 7.77 -11.04 1.38
C GLN A 170 6.51 -11.84 1.69
N ALA A 171 5.73 -12.21 0.67
CA ALA A 171 4.53 -13.03 0.85
C ALA A 171 4.79 -14.32 1.65
N LYS A 172 5.90 -15.01 1.36
CA LYS A 172 6.28 -16.25 2.07
C LYS A 172 6.51 -16.04 3.58
N ASP A 173 6.88 -14.82 3.95
CA ASP A 173 7.20 -14.45 5.31
C ASP A 173 5.97 -13.84 5.99
N ALA A 174 4.86 -13.60 5.31
CA ALA A 174 3.68 -12.98 5.89
C ALA A 174 2.94 -13.94 6.84
N PRO A 175 2.48 -13.49 8.03
CA PRO A 175 1.60 -14.30 8.87
C PRO A 175 0.26 -14.51 8.15
N ARG A 176 -0.39 -15.66 8.42
CA ARG A 176 -1.69 -15.97 7.82
C ARG A 176 -2.81 -15.21 8.54
N ASP A 177 -3.96 -15.12 7.89
CA ASP A 177 -5.13 -14.52 8.50
C ASP A 177 -5.67 -15.43 9.59
N LEU A 178 -6.10 -14.86 10.73
CA LEU A 178 -6.68 -15.67 11.80
C LEU A 178 -7.98 -16.35 11.37
N ALA A 179 -8.69 -15.79 10.38
CA ALA A 179 -9.89 -16.42 9.82
C ALA A 179 -9.57 -17.71 9.05
N ASP A 180 -8.32 -17.92 8.61
CA ASP A 180 -7.88 -19.16 7.98
C ASP A 180 -7.62 -20.27 9.01
N HIS A 181 -7.59 -19.92 10.29
CA HIS A 181 -7.58 -20.89 11.38
C HIS A 181 -9.00 -21.33 11.70
N GLY A 182 -9.19 -22.64 11.88
CA GLY A 182 -10.42 -23.17 12.47
C GLY A 182 -10.71 -22.51 13.83
N GLY A 183 -12.00 -22.42 14.18
CA GLY A 183 -12.58 -21.54 15.21
C GLY A 183 -11.76 -21.26 16.48
N ASP A 184 -11.04 -22.26 17.00
CA ASP A 184 -10.28 -22.17 18.26
C ASP A 184 -9.31 -20.98 18.35
N LEU A 185 -8.60 -20.63 17.27
CA LEU A 185 -7.64 -19.51 17.30
C LEU A 185 -8.29 -18.17 16.98
N SER A 186 -9.29 -18.14 16.10
CA SER A 186 -10.03 -16.91 15.78
C SER A 186 -10.88 -16.41 16.94
N GLU A 187 -11.49 -17.32 17.71
CA GLU A 187 -12.39 -17.00 18.84
C GLU A 187 -11.63 -16.63 20.13
N MET A 188 -10.33 -16.92 20.18
CA MET A 188 -9.49 -16.61 21.33
C MET A 188 -9.39 -15.09 21.59
N PRO A 189 -9.31 -14.61 22.84
CA PRO A 189 -9.00 -13.21 23.11
C PRO A 189 -7.64 -12.79 22.54
N GLU A 190 -7.54 -11.55 22.04
CA GLU A 190 -6.30 -11.02 21.43
C GLU A 190 -5.11 -11.08 22.39
N GLU A 191 -5.32 -10.72 23.65
CA GLU A 191 -4.27 -10.72 24.66
C GLU A 191 -3.68 -12.12 24.88
N LEU A 192 -4.54 -13.14 24.99
CA LEU A 192 -4.11 -14.52 25.16
C LEU A 192 -3.33 -15.02 23.94
N ARG A 193 -3.79 -14.72 22.71
CA ARG A 193 -3.03 -15.07 21.50
C ARG A 193 -1.64 -14.43 21.49
N ARG A 194 -1.55 -13.15 21.88
CA ARG A 194 -0.28 -12.43 21.96
C ARG A 194 0.67 -13.08 22.95
N GLU A 195 0.18 -13.48 24.12
CA GLU A 195 0.99 -14.19 25.12
C GLU A 195 1.50 -15.53 24.57
N LEU A 196 0.63 -16.34 23.97
CA LEU A 196 1.03 -17.62 23.36
C LEU A 196 2.09 -17.44 22.27
N ALA A 197 1.93 -16.44 21.39
CA ALA A 197 2.92 -16.10 20.39
C ALA A 197 4.26 -15.63 21.01
N GLY A 198 4.20 -14.89 22.13
CA GLY A 198 5.38 -14.48 22.88
C GLY A 198 6.14 -15.65 23.50
N LEU A 199 5.44 -16.72 23.86
CA LEU A 199 6.00 -17.96 24.39
C LEU A 199 6.44 -18.95 23.28
N GLY A 200 6.16 -18.66 22.01
CA GLY A 200 6.46 -19.56 20.89
C GLY A 200 5.56 -20.79 20.84
N LEU A 201 4.31 -20.68 21.31
CA LEU A 201 3.31 -21.75 21.34
C LEU A 201 2.32 -21.69 20.15
N LEU A 202 2.59 -20.84 19.16
CA LEU A 202 1.84 -20.65 17.92
C LEU A 202 2.79 -20.79 16.72
#